data_AF-A0A183AK27-F1
#
_entry.id   AF-A0A183AK27-F1
#
_cell.length_a   1.000
_cell.length_b   1.000
_cell.length_c   1.000
_cell.angle_alpha   90.00
_cell.angle_beta   90.00
_cell.angle_gamma   90.00
#
_symmetry.space_group_name_H-M   'P 1'
#
loop_
_entity.id
_entity.type
_entity.pdbx_description
1 polymer ?
#
loop_
_entity_poly.entity_id
_entity_poly.type
_entity_poly.pdbx_seq_one_letter_code
_entity_poly.pdbx_strand_id
1 'polypeptide(L)'
;MIRADHVSYRDFILQLNKQASRCNYGDHLEEQMCGRLVASINNLTLQRKLLEKKDLTFAEARKICEQHDDLTKATSSDAVTLFQRQKTRPNRPPMAKCIPKPQQNSSGNDKRINPCLSY
;
A
#
# COMPACT_ATOMS: atom_id res chain seq x y z
N MET A 1 -10.36 -0.07 28.23
CA MET A 1 -9.47 0.52 27.20
C MET A 1 -9.86 -0.10 25.88
N ILE A 2 -10.02 0.71 24.85
CA ILE A 2 -10.40 0.28 23.51
C ILE A 2 -9.22 0.62 22.58
N ARG A 3 -8.88 -0.25 21.61
CA ARG A 3 -7.77 0.02 20.69
C ARG A 3 -8.12 1.25 19.83
N ALA A 4 -7.17 2.15 19.60
CA ALA A 4 -7.35 3.21 18.60
C ALA A 4 -6.99 2.69 17.20
N ASP A 5 -7.65 3.20 16.15
CA ASP A 5 -7.52 2.62 14.79
C ASP A 5 -6.10 2.72 14.20
N HIS A 6 -5.34 3.75 14.58
CA HIS A 6 -3.96 3.96 14.13
C HIS A 6 -2.92 3.15 14.95
N VAL A 7 -3.34 2.51 16.04
CA VAL A 7 -2.47 1.71 16.89
C VAL A 7 -2.49 0.26 16.42
N SER A 8 -1.30 -0.30 16.18
CA SER A 8 -1.18 -1.71 15.80
C SER A 8 -1.62 -2.63 16.94
N TYR A 9 -2.10 -3.83 16.60
CA TYR A 9 -2.41 -4.85 17.61
C TYR A 9 -1.17 -5.24 18.43
N ARG A 10 0.03 -5.25 17.83
CA ARG A 10 1.28 -5.54 18.55
C ARG A 10 1.54 -4.51 19.66
N ASP A 11 1.43 -3.23 19.33
CA ASP A 11 1.62 -2.14 20.30
C ASP A 11 0.52 -2.13 21.35
N PHE A 12 -0.72 -2.36 20.93
CA PHE A 12 -1.87 -2.43 21.82
C PHE A 12 -1.73 -3.57 22.83
N ILE A 13 -1.33 -4.77 22.37
CA ILE A 13 -1.08 -5.94 23.23
C ILE A 13 0.07 -5.66 24.21
N LEU A 14 1.12 -4.95 23.79
CA LEU A 14 2.19 -4.54 24.70
C LEU A 14 1.67 -3.61 25.81
N GLN A 15 0.83 -2.63 25.46
CA GLN A 15 0.17 -1.75 26.44
C GLN A 15 -0.75 -2.52 27.38
N LEU A 16 -1.50 -3.51 26.85
CA LEU A 16 -2.36 -4.40 27.61
C LEU A 16 -1.55 -5.17 28.66
N ASN A 17 -0.43 -5.77 28.27
CA ASN A 17 0.47 -6.50 29.17
C ASN A 17 1.05 -5.59 30.25
N LYS A 18 1.44 -4.36 29.90
CA LYS A 18 1.92 -3.37 30.87
C LYS A 18 0.84 -2.97 31.89
N GLN A 19 -0.43 -2.96 31.51
CA GLN A 19 -1.53 -2.77 32.46
C GLN A 19 -1.72 -4.01 33.32
N ALA A 20 -1.65 -5.20 32.71
CA ALA A 20 -1.84 -6.47 33.39
C ALA A 20 -0.78 -6.76 34.46
N SER A 21 0.46 -6.31 34.24
CA SER A 21 1.56 -6.48 35.21
C SER A 21 1.32 -5.75 36.54
N ARG A 22 0.34 -4.84 36.59
CA ARG A 22 -0.08 -4.14 37.80
C ARG A 22 -1.28 -4.80 38.48
N CYS A 23 -1.80 -5.88 37.92
CA CYS A 23 -2.98 -6.57 38.38
C CYS A 23 -2.62 -7.94 38.97
N ASN A 24 -3.26 -8.30 40.09
CA ASN A 24 -3.06 -9.59 40.75
C ASN A 24 -4.05 -10.63 40.18
N TYR A 25 -3.87 -11.03 38.92
CA TYR A 25 -4.76 -11.99 38.27
C TYR A 25 -4.49 -13.46 38.68
N GLY A 26 -3.29 -13.75 39.22
CA GLY A 26 -2.90 -15.12 39.57
C GLY A 26 -3.05 -16.06 38.38
N ASP A 27 -3.65 -17.22 38.63
CA ASP A 27 -3.83 -18.28 37.63
C ASP A 27 -4.80 -17.90 36.49
N HIS A 28 -5.60 -16.83 36.67
CA HIS A 28 -6.57 -16.37 35.67
C HIS A 28 -5.99 -15.33 34.72
N LEU A 29 -4.68 -15.04 34.78
CA LEU A 29 -4.04 -14.02 33.94
C LEU A 29 -4.35 -14.22 32.46
N GLU A 30 -4.27 -15.45 31.97
CA GLU A 30 -4.48 -15.73 30.55
C GLU A 30 -5.93 -15.48 30.12
N GLU A 31 -6.91 -15.96 30.89
CA GLU A 31 -8.33 -15.74 30.62
C GLU A 31 -8.69 -14.25 30.64
N GLN A 32 -8.16 -13.51 31.61
CA GLN A 32 -8.38 -12.06 31.74
C GLN A 32 -7.74 -11.30 30.57
N MET A 33 -6.56 -11.71 30.12
CA MET A 33 -5.90 -11.13 28.94
C MET A 33 -6.65 -11.43 27.66
N CYS A 34 -7.13 -12.66 27.48
CA CYS A 34 -7.92 -13.05 26.33
C CYS A 34 -9.23 -12.26 26.26
N GLY A 35 -10.02 -12.26 27.34
CA GLY A 35 -11.28 -11.54 27.42
C GLY A 35 -11.11 -10.05 27.20
N ARG A 36 -10.09 -9.44 27.80
CA ARG A 36 -9.82 -8.01 27.61
C ARG A 36 -9.38 -7.69 26.18
N LEU A 37 -8.52 -8.51 25.57
CA LEU A 37 -8.11 -8.32 24.18
C LEU A 37 -9.34 -8.35 23.25
N VAL A 38 -10.21 -9.35 23.37
CA VAL A 38 -11.43 -9.48 22.54
C VAL A 38 -12.38 -8.29 22.74
N ALA A 39 -12.58 -7.85 23.99
CA ALA A 39 -13.42 -6.69 24.30
C ALA A 39 -12.85 -5.35 23.79
N SER A 40 -11.54 -5.27 23.58
CA SER A 40 -10.86 -4.06 23.12
C SER A 40 -10.78 -3.91 21.59
N ILE A 41 -11.29 -4.87 20.81
CA ILE A 41 -11.26 -4.86 19.34
C ILE A 41 -12.43 -4.05 18.79
N ASN A 42 -12.15 -3.01 18.00
CA ASN A 42 -13.17 -2.21 17.31
C ASN A 42 -13.73 -2.88 16.05
N ASN A 43 -12.92 -3.71 15.41
CA ASN A 43 -13.32 -4.37 14.17
C ASN A 43 -14.26 -5.52 14.48
N LEU A 44 -15.56 -5.31 14.26
CA LEU A 44 -16.60 -6.30 14.58
C LEU A 44 -16.40 -7.63 13.85
N THR A 45 -15.88 -7.61 12.62
CA THR A 45 -15.60 -8.83 11.85
C THR A 45 -14.50 -9.66 12.51
N LEU A 46 -13.41 -9.02 12.94
CA LEU A 46 -12.33 -9.67 13.66
C LEU A 46 -12.79 -10.16 15.04
N GLN A 47 -13.58 -9.36 15.75
CA GLN A 47 -14.11 -9.72 17.06
C GLN A 47 -15.02 -10.95 16.97
N ARG A 48 -15.93 -11.02 15.99
CA ARG A 48 -16.77 -12.19 15.74
C ARG A 48 -15.94 -13.45 15.45
N LYS A 49 -14.93 -13.34 14.58
CA LYS A 49 -14.02 -14.44 14.26
C LYS A 49 -13.32 -15.03 15.50
N LEU A 50 -13.00 -14.17 16.47
CA LEU A 50 -12.42 -14.62 17.74
C LEU A 50 -13.47 -15.32 18.61
N LEU A 51 -14.67 -14.75 18.71
CA LEU A 51 -15.78 -15.31 19.50
C LEU A 51 -16.34 -16.64 18.96
N GLU A 52 -16.14 -16.94 17.68
CA GLU A 52 -16.50 -18.25 17.08
C GLU A 52 -15.64 -19.42 17.59
N LYS A 53 -14.48 -19.14 18.19
CA LYS A 53 -13.63 -20.18 18.78
C LYS A 53 -14.09 -20.49 20.21
N LYS A 54 -14.42 -21.75 20.47
CA LYS A 54 -14.92 -22.24 21.77
C LYS A 54 -13.88 -22.14 22.91
N ASP A 55 -12.63 -22.49 22.62
CA ASP A 55 -11.55 -22.56 23.63
C ASP A 55 -10.41 -21.60 23.26
N LEU A 56 -10.77 -20.33 23.01
CA LEU A 56 -9.82 -19.32 22.54
C LEU A 56 -8.78 -18.98 23.63
N THR A 57 -7.53 -19.36 23.38
CA THR A 57 -6.39 -18.95 24.23
C THR A 57 -5.93 -17.53 23.91
N PHE A 58 -5.22 -16.89 24.86
CA PHE A 58 -4.67 -15.55 24.61
C PHE A 58 -3.63 -15.56 23.49
N ALA A 59 -2.83 -16.63 23.40
CA ALA A 59 -1.83 -16.79 22.35
C ALA A 59 -2.45 -16.86 20.95
N GLU A 60 -3.55 -17.59 20.80
CA GLU A 60 -4.29 -17.64 19.53
C GLU A 60 -4.95 -16.32 19.19
N ALA A 61 -5.60 -15.67 20.16
CA ALA A 61 -6.22 -14.37 19.97
C ALA A 61 -5.19 -13.33 19.51
N ARG A 62 -4.01 -13.31 20.16
CA ARG A 62 -2.87 -12.50 19.77
C ARG A 62 -2.45 -12.76 18.33
N LYS A 63 -2.22 -14.03 17.96
CA LYS A 63 -1.81 -14.41 16.60
C LYS A 63 -2.80 -13.93 15.55
N ILE A 64 -4.10 -14.13 15.78
CA ILE A 64 -5.16 -13.72 14.86
C ILE A 64 -5.18 -12.18 14.70
N CYS A 65 -5.00 -11.43 15.78
CA CYS A 65 -4.93 -9.97 15.73
C CYS A 65 -3.70 -9.47 14.97
N GLU A 66 -2.51 -10.01 15.25
CA GLU A 66 -1.28 -9.62 14.56
C GLU A 66 -1.35 -9.91 13.05
N GLN A 67 -1.88 -11.07 12.66
CA GLN A 67 -2.09 -11.43 11.25
C GLN A 67 -3.07 -10.51 10.53
N HIS A 68 -4.10 -10.01 11.22
CA HIS A 68 -5.04 -9.06 10.63
C HIS A 68 -4.35 -7.73 10.26
N ASP A 69 -3.46 -7.23 11.13
CA ASP A 69 -2.68 -6.02 10.83
C ASP A 69 -1.75 -6.24 9.64
N ASP A 70 -1.02 -7.36 9.61
CA ASP A 70 -0.11 -7.69 8.52
C ASP A 70 -0.86 -7.76 7.17
N LEU A 71 -2.04 -8.38 7.14
CA LEU A 71 -2.89 -8.46 5.96
C LEU A 71 -3.40 -7.07 5.52
N THR A 72 -3.81 -6.23 6.47
CA THR A 72 -4.30 -4.86 6.20
C THR A 72 -3.17 -3.99 5.65
N LYS A 73 -1.95 -4.14 6.16
CA LYS A 73 -0.77 -3.43 5.65
C LYS A 73 -0.40 -3.87 4.23
N ALA A 74 -0.47 -5.17 3.92
CA ALA A 74 -0.19 -5.68 2.58
C ALA A 74 -1.19 -5.14 1.54
N THR A 75 -2.48 -5.18 1.85
CA THR A 75 -3.53 -4.69 0.92
C THR A 75 -3.50 -3.18 0.71
N SER A 76 -3.04 -2.39 1.69
CA SER A 76 -2.85 -0.94 1.52
C SER A 76 -1.72 -0.58 0.55
N SER A 77 -0.71 -1.44 0.38
CA SER A 77 0.45 -1.18 -0.49
C SER A 77 0.17 -1.55 -1.96
N ASP A 78 -0.61 -2.61 -2.19
CA ASP A 78 -0.87 -3.13 -3.55
C ASP A 78 -1.97 -2.38 -4.30
N ALA A 79 -2.80 -1.57 -3.61
CA ALA A 79 -3.87 -0.80 -4.23
C ALA A 79 -3.37 0.36 -5.13
N VAL A 80 -2.10 0.76 -5.04
CA VAL A 80 -1.58 1.96 -5.75
C VAL A 80 -0.98 1.64 -7.13
N THR A 81 -0.73 0.38 -7.50
CA THR A 81 0.03 0.05 -8.73
C THR A 81 -0.77 -0.63 -9.84
N LEU A 82 -1.98 -1.13 -9.60
CA LEU A 82 -2.68 -1.96 -10.59
C LEU A 82 -3.26 -1.19 -11.80
N PHE A 83 -3.37 0.14 -11.74
CA PHE A 83 -3.94 0.96 -12.83
C PHE A 83 -3.03 2.08 -13.37
N GLN A 84 -1.70 1.91 -13.38
CA GLN A 84 -0.89 2.69 -14.32
C GLN A 84 -0.96 2.05 -15.71
N ARG A 85 -2.07 2.31 -16.41
CA ARG A 85 -2.25 2.01 -17.83
C ARG A 85 -1.11 2.67 -18.61
N GLN A 86 -0.19 1.87 -19.12
CA GLN A 86 0.82 2.31 -20.08
C GLN A 86 0.10 2.92 -21.30
N LYS A 87 0.33 4.21 -21.57
CA LYS A 87 0.03 4.79 -22.89
C LYS A 87 0.99 4.16 -23.89
N THR A 88 0.61 3.01 -24.46
CA THR A 88 1.23 2.46 -25.65
C THR A 88 1.15 3.48 -26.78
N ARG A 89 2.29 4.01 -27.21
CA ARG A 89 2.43 4.59 -28.55
C ARG A 89 2.32 3.44 -29.56
N PRO A 90 1.46 3.50 -30.59
CA PRO A 90 1.43 2.44 -31.59
C PRO A 90 2.73 2.50 -32.42
N ASN A 91 3.45 1.38 -32.45
CA ASN A 91 4.52 1.16 -33.40
C ASN A 91 3.97 1.27 -34.83
N ARG A 92 4.47 2.23 -35.62
CA ARG A 92 4.30 2.22 -37.08
C ARG A 92 5.46 1.41 -37.68
N PRO A 93 5.20 0.37 -38.49
CA PRO A 93 6.26 -0.41 -39.13
C PRO A 93 6.90 0.35 -40.30
N PRO A 94 8.16 0.03 -40.66
CA PRO A 94 8.87 0.68 -41.77
C PRO A 94 8.50 0.05 -43.11
N MET A 95 8.23 0.85 -44.14
CA MET A 95 8.22 0.38 -45.52
C MET A 95 9.23 1.17 -46.36
N ALA A 96 10.15 0.41 -46.96
CA ALA A 96 11.08 0.87 -47.98
C ALA A 96 10.49 0.61 -49.39
N LYS A 97 10.75 1.50 -50.35
CA LYS A 97 11.31 1.21 -51.71
C LYS A 97 11.30 2.42 -52.67
N CYS A 98 12.51 2.73 -53.16
CA CYS A 98 12.91 3.08 -54.54
C CYS A 98 12.49 4.42 -55.23
N ILE A 99 13.44 5.38 -55.25
CA ILE A 99 14.14 6.07 -56.38
C ILE A 99 13.41 6.15 -57.76
N PRO A 100 13.30 7.34 -58.42
CA PRO A 100 14.38 7.88 -59.30
C PRO A 100 14.75 9.37 -59.14
N LYS A 101 16.05 9.67 -59.27
CA LYS A 101 16.62 10.98 -59.63
C LYS A 101 16.43 11.21 -61.15
N PRO A 102 16.37 12.47 -61.61
CA PRO A 102 17.52 13.01 -62.35
C PRO A 102 17.93 14.44 -61.94
N GLN A 103 19.15 14.79 -62.38
CA GLN A 103 19.98 15.97 -62.12
C GLN A 103 19.47 17.31 -62.68
N GLN A 104 20.16 18.37 -62.23
CA GLN A 104 20.54 19.64 -62.90
C GLN A 104 19.90 20.89 -62.28
N ASN A 105 20.56 22.03 -62.05
CA ASN A 105 21.93 22.54 -62.20
C ASN A 105 22.01 23.87 -61.40
N SER A 106 23.25 24.35 -61.15
CA SER A 106 23.63 25.76 -61.00
C SER A 106 23.12 26.53 -59.76
N SER A 107 24.02 26.98 -58.88
CA SER A 107 24.87 28.19 -58.99
C SER A 107 24.14 29.42 -58.44
N GLY A 108 24.69 30.06 -57.40
CA GLY A 108 24.15 31.31 -56.87
C GLY A 108 24.48 31.57 -55.41
N ASN A 109 25.74 31.90 -55.17
CA ASN A 109 26.21 32.63 -54.00
C ASN A 109 25.68 34.08 -54.01
N ASP A 110 24.95 34.53 -52.99
CA ASP A 110 25.02 35.94 -52.58
C ASP A 110 24.50 36.22 -51.15
N LYS A 111 25.47 36.58 -50.30
CA LYS A 111 25.53 37.70 -49.35
C LYS A 111 24.22 38.31 -48.79
N ARG A 112 24.23 38.39 -47.44
CA ARG A 112 23.96 39.59 -46.60
C ARG A 112 22.52 40.15 -46.72
N ILE A 113 21.76 40.28 -45.65
CA ILE A 113 21.67 41.52 -44.82
C ILE A 113 20.69 41.22 -43.67
N ASN A 114 21.09 41.49 -42.42
CA ASN A 114 20.16 41.77 -41.31
C ASN A 114 19.82 43.26 -41.32
N PRO A 115 18.54 43.63 -41.16
CA PRO A 115 18.23 44.87 -40.45
C PRO A 115 17.06 44.72 -39.44
N CYS A 116 17.37 45.10 -38.21
CA CYS A 116 16.59 45.87 -37.25
C CYS A 116 15.05 45.74 -37.15
N LEU A 117 14.62 45.32 -35.96
CA LEU A 117 13.78 46.05 -34.99
C LEU A 117 12.60 46.92 -35.49
N SER A 118 11.41 46.52 -35.05
CA SER A 118 10.28 47.35 -34.57
C SER A 118 9.63 46.52 -33.44
N TYR A 119 9.34 47.01 -32.24
CA TYR A 119 8.82 48.30 -31.76
C TYR A 119 9.55 48.78 -30.50
#